data_AF-A0A0K1Q0H6-F1
#
_entry.id   AF-A0A0K1Q0H6-F1
#
_cell.length_a   1.000
_cell.length_b   1.000
_cell.length_c   1.000
_cell.angle_alpha   90.00
_cell.angle_beta   90.00
_cell.angle_gamma   90.00
#
_symmetry.space_group_name_H-M   'P 1'
#
loop_
_entity.id
_entity.type
_entity.pdbx_description
1 polymer ?
#
loop_
_entity_poly.entity_id
_entity_poly.type
_entity_poly.pdbx_seq_one_letter_code
_entity_poly.pdbx_strand_id
1 'polypeptide(L)'
;MIPSVAFCRSRSGHRLAYLRWGAGPVLVVPPGWISHLELQWSDLGMRPLFERLASRYELVFYDKRGVGLSEREREDFSLADELADLEVVVDEVTKGPIALFGSSQGGPLSIAYAAAHPERVTRLVLYGSYESGAAIARAPVRESFVSLIRASWGLASDAMATIFVPPEDNPTYHVKLKRFQREAASGAVAAQLLASIYEWDVGSRLPAVRAPTLVIHRRGDRAIASRLGIELASKIPGARLVLLDGDIHPPWLGDWEAVAKLVEEFVPGARASELAAATRAPAPSSRRYEILHYDVGDSAEVAQYRIGLAQIGEPDDIFTPGASGLLRLPASRLPFVEQKIERVIGRAATLGVGLLLLPEMSVDLNFGELETAVDRLARRYDMHIVVGGYHDEITRANVCKVFGPKGVLWQQRKHIPATMSWGGETITEPIEAPAPYVSVVASTRFGRIAIAICRDFLDLDLLVELRNSEPPVDLVLNPAFTPVTADFTAAHVGARRALYACTAFCNYAAFGDSEIFSPEKRKRRVHAAAQKETVMVRDIPLFALRAERRAWDERAHRRFIQSTRSA
;
A
#
# COMPACT_ATOMS: atom_id res chain seq x y z
N MET A 1 -7.40 -4.97 -2.37
CA MET A 1 -7.43 -3.52 -2.62
C MET A 1 -7.03 -2.83 -1.32
N ILE A 2 -6.18 -1.80 -1.35
CA ILE A 2 -5.94 -0.95 -0.17
C ILE A 2 -7.10 0.05 -0.15
N PRO A 3 -7.91 0.14 0.92
CA PRO A 3 -8.97 1.14 1.02
C PRO A 3 -8.41 2.55 0.88
N SER A 4 -9.16 3.44 0.24
CA SER A 4 -8.74 4.83 0.10
C SER A 4 -8.67 5.51 1.47
N VAL A 5 -7.57 6.24 1.69
CA VAL A 5 -7.41 7.10 2.86
C VAL A 5 -8.09 8.44 2.57
N ALA A 6 -8.97 8.85 3.48
CA ALA A 6 -9.62 10.14 3.51
C ALA A 6 -9.07 10.99 4.67
N PHE A 7 -9.41 12.27 4.69
CA PHE A 7 -8.94 13.20 5.71
C PHE A 7 -10.09 14.02 6.27
N CYS A 8 -10.09 14.25 7.59
CA CYS A 8 -10.93 15.23 8.27
C CYS A 8 -10.06 16.16 9.12
N ARG A 9 -10.68 17.14 9.81
CA ARG A 9 -9.97 18.10 10.66
C ARG A 9 -10.39 17.95 12.11
N SER A 10 -9.40 17.87 13.01
CA SER A 10 -9.62 17.91 14.47
C SER A 10 -10.30 19.23 14.87
N ARG A 11 -10.79 19.31 16.12
CA ARG A 11 -11.37 20.55 16.66
C ARG A 11 -10.40 21.74 16.64
N SER A 12 -9.11 21.46 16.76
CA SER A 12 -8.00 22.42 16.66
C SER A 12 -7.52 22.65 15.23
N GLY A 13 -8.17 22.05 14.23
CA GLY A 13 -7.92 22.29 12.80
C GLY A 13 -6.82 21.41 12.17
N HIS A 14 -6.20 20.50 12.93
CA HIS A 14 -5.16 19.61 12.43
C HIS A 14 -5.75 18.49 11.56
N ARG A 15 -4.96 18.01 10.59
CA ARG A 15 -5.39 16.96 9.67
C ARG A 15 -5.38 15.59 10.34
N LEU A 16 -6.46 14.84 10.19
CA LEU A 16 -6.60 13.45 10.64
C LEU A 16 -6.83 12.56 9.42
N ALA A 17 -5.98 11.56 9.23
CA ALA A 17 -6.14 10.54 8.20
C ALA A 17 -7.01 9.40 8.73
N TYR A 18 -8.01 8.97 7.97
CA TYR A 18 -8.86 7.84 8.29
C TYR A 18 -9.17 7.00 7.05
N LEU A 19 -9.49 5.73 7.23
CA LEU A 19 -9.96 4.85 6.16
C LEU A 19 -11.26 4.18 6.55
N ARG A 20 -12.11 3.94 5.56
CA ARG A 20 -13.37 3.20 5.69
C ARG A 20 -13.31 1.97 4.81
N TRP A 21 -13.84 0.85 5.30
CA TRP A 21 -13.86 -0.37 4.51
C TRP A 21 -14.95 -1.34 4.90
N GLY A 22 -15.56 -1.99 3.91
CA GLY A 22 -16.70 -2.87 4.12
C GLY A 22 -18.02 -2.10 4.11
N ALA A 23 -19.08 -2.76 4.57
CA ALA A 23 -20.41 -2.21 4.64
C ALA A 23 -21.19 -2.83 5.80
N GLY A 24 -22.19 -2.11 6.33
CA GLY A 24 -23.00 -2.55 7.46
C GLY A 24 -22.86 -1.63 8.67
N PRO A 25 -23.17 -2.10 9.88
CA PRO A 25 -22.96 -1.32 11.10
C PRO A 25 -21.52 -0.85 11.23
N VAL A 26 -21.32 0.39 11.66
CA VAL A 26 -20.01 1.00 11.79
C VAL A 26 -19.27 0.40 12.99
N LEU A 27 -18.09 -0.17 12.73
CA LEU A 27 -17.15 -0.67 13.73
C LEU A 27 -15.86 0.15 13.66
N VAL A 28 -15.68 1.05 14.63
CA VAL A 28 -14.49 1.88 14.71
C VAL A 28 -13.40 1.14 15.47
N VAL A 29 -12.18 1.18 14.94
CA VAL A 29 -10.99 0.50 15.50
C VAL A 29 -9.96 1.57 15.88
N PRO A 30 -10.01 2.14 17.10
CA PRO A 30 -9.04 3.12 17.52
C PRO A 30 -7.60 2.57 17.51
N PRO A 31 -6.61 3.36 17.07
CA PRO A 31 -5.24 2.91 16.93
C PRO A 31 -4.57 2.56 18.27
N GLY A 32 -3.60 1.64 18.22
CA GLY A 32 -2.66 1.36 19.32
C GLY A 32 -1.57 2.42 19.43
N TRP A 33 -0.47 2.12 20.15
CA TRP A 33 0.62 3.08 20.45
C TRP A 33 1.06 3.94 19.28
N ILE A 34 1.35 3.29 18.16
CA ILE A 34 1.73 3.92 16.90
C ILE A 34 0.82 3.35 15.81
N SER A 35 0.45 4.19 14.84
CA SER A 35 -0.37 3.80 13.70
C SER A 35 0.19 4.38 12.41
N HIS A 36 -0.09 3.68 11.31
CA HIS A 36 0.14 4.13 9.95
C HIS A 36 -0.75 3.31 9.04
N LEU A 37 -1.84 3.92 8.56
CA LEU A 37 -2.89 3.22 7.82
C LEU A 37 -2.36 2.36 6.66
N GLU A 38 -1.55 2.93 5.77
CA GLU A 38 -1.02 2.22 4.60
C GLU A 38 -0.05 1.08 4.95
N LEU A 39 0.91 1.32 5.85
CA LEU A 39 1.91 0.32 6.23
C LEU A 39 1.29 -0.85 7.01
N GLN A 40 0.35 -0.57 7.92
CA GLN A 40 -0.35 -1.62 8.65
C GLN A 40 -1.14 -2.50 7.68
N TRP A 41 -1.81 -1.88 6.70
CA TRP A 41 -2.63 -2.60 5.73
C TRP A 41 -1.82 -3.43 4.74
N SER A 42 -0.69 -2.90 4.28
CA SER A 42 0.12 -3.53 3.24
C SER A 42 1.14 -4.54 3.79
N ASP A 43 1.67 -4.31 5.00
CA ASP A 43 2.90 -4.99 5.43
C ASP A 43 2.82 -5.67 6.80
N LEU A 44 1.79 -5.42 7.63
CA LEU A 44 1.67 -6.00 8.98
C LEU A 44 0.65 -7.14 9.12
N GLY A 45 0.25 -7.77 8.02
CA GLY A 45 -0.58 -8.99 8.08
C GLY A 45 -1.99 -8.78 8.63
N MET A 46 -2.48 -7.53 8.72
CA MET A 46 -3.79 -7.24 9.31
C MET A 46 -4.98 -7.62 8.41
N ARG A 47 -4.73 -7.82 7.10
CA ARG A 47 -5.77 -8.01 6.09
C ARG A 47 -6.70 -9.18 6.37
N PRO A 48 -6.25 -10.42 6.67
CA PRO A 48 -7.18 -11.55 6.82
C PRO A 48 -8.26 -11.33 7.88
N LEU A 49 -7.88 -10.83 9.06
CA LEU A 49 -8.82 -10.50 10.14
C LEU A 49 -9.82 -9.43 9.69
N PHE A 50 -9.33 -8.32 9.17
CA PHE A 50 -10.19 -7.19 8.87
C PHE A 50 -10.96 -7.35 7.56
N GLU A 51 -10.50 -8.16 6.59
CA GLU A 51 -11.29 -8.58 5.41
C GLU A 51 -12.51 -9.37 5.84
N ARG A 52 -12.30 -10.31 6.76
CA ARG A 52 -13.38 -11.11 7.34
C ARG A 52 -14.39 -10.23 8.08
N LEU A 53 -13.94 -9.31 8.93
CA LEU A 53 -14.84 -8.39 9.63
C LEU A 53 -15.54 -7.40 8.67
N ALA A 54 -14.85 -6.89 7.66
CA ALA A 54 -15.42 -5.97 6.67
C ALA A 54 -16.54 -6.58 5.82
N SER A 55 -16.64 -7.92 5.77
CA SER A 55 -17.77 -8.61 5.15
C SER A 55 -19.10 -8.43 5.91
N ARG A 56 -19.07 -7.92 7.15
CA ARG A 56 -20.23 -7.79 8.05
C ARG A 56 -20.42 -6.39 8.63
N TYR A 57 -19.36 -5.58 8.63
CA TYR A 57 -19.30 -4.26 9.24
C TYR A 57 -18.65 -3.26 8.29
N GLU A 58 -19.00 -2.00 8.46
CA GLU A 58 -18.17 -0.92 7.95
C GLU A 58 -17.07 -0.62 8.97
N LEU A 59 -15.84 -1.02 8.67
CA LEU A 59 -14.67 -0.78 9.50
C LEU A 59 -14.15 0.65 9.31
N VAL A 60 -13.80 1.31 10.41
CA VAL A 60 -13.19 2.63 10.39
C VAL A 60 -11.90 2.60 11.19
N PHE A 61 -10.79 2.95 10.54
CA PHE A 61 -9.48 3.12 11.18
C PHE A 61 -9.02 4.56 10.97
N TYR A 62 -8.15 5.05 11.84
CA TYR A 62 -7.52 6.36 11.68
C TYR A 62 -6.12 6.38 12.27
N ASP A 63 -5.31 7.32 11.80
CA ASP A 63 -4.00 7.60 12.38
C ASP A 63 -4.06 8.67 13.46
N LYS A 64 -3.38 8.45 14.59
CA LYS A 64 -3.27 9.49 15.62
C LYS A 64 -2.50 10.70 15.10
N ARG A 65 -2.79 11.89 15.62
CA ARG A 65 -1.87 13.02 15.45
C ARG A 65 -0.49 12.67 16.01
N GLY A 66 0.55 13.12 15.32
CA GLY A 66 1.95 12.83 15.59
C GLY A 66 2.51 11.63 14.79
N VAL A 67 1.64 10.75 14.27
CA VAL A 67 2.06 9.49 13.64
C VAL A 67 1.33 9.23 12.32
N GLY A 68 1.82 8.25 11.56
CA GLY A 68 1.23 7.83 10.30
C GLY A 68 1.04 8.99 9.30
N LEU A 69 -0.13 8.99 8.66
CA LEU A 69 -0.54 9.94 7.62
C LEU A 69 -1.28 11.19 8.17
N SER A 70 -1.62 11.19 9.45
CA SER A 70 -2.19 12.35 10.15
C SER A 70 -1.15 13.47 10.32
N GLU A 71 -1.60 14.62 10.79
CA GLU A 71 -0.71 15.75 11.10
C GLU A 71 0.41 15.31 12.03
N ARG A 72 1.65 15.63 11.67
CA ARG A 72 2.85 15.08 12.33
C ARG A 72 3.30 15.90 13.53
N GLU A 73 2.97 17.18 13.53
CA GLU A 73 3.24 18.09 14.65
C GLU A 73 2.16 17.94 15.71
N ARG A 74 2.59 17.72 16.95
CA ARG A 74 1.71 17.51 18.09
C ARG A 74 2.41 17.87 19.39
N GLU A 75 1.68 18.58 20.26
CA GLU A 75 2.19 19.02 21.55
C GLU A 75 1.44 18.39 22.73
N ASP A 76 0.11 18.25 22.63
CA ASP A 76 -0.71 17.57 23.63
C ASP A 76 -0.88 16.10 23.27
N PHE A 77 -0.55 15.20 24.19
CA PHE A 77 -0.65 13.74 24.02
C PHE A 77 -1.65 13.11 25.01
N SER A 78 -2.40 13.95 25.74
CA SER A 78 -3.33 13.52 26.78
C SER A 78 -4.46 12.65 26.22
N LEU A 79 -5.04 11.82 27.10
CA LEU A 79 -6.23 11.04 26.77
C LEU A 79 -7.40 11.93 26.34
N ALA A 80 -7.52 13.15 26.88
CA ALA A 80 -8.58 14.09 26.51
C ALA A 80 -8.44 14.57 25.06
N ASP A 81 -7.21 14.86 24.63
CA ASP A 81 -6.91 15.28 23.26
C ASP A 81 -7.12 14.14 22.24
N GLU A 82 -6.76 12.91 22.61
CA GLU A 82 -7.05 11.71 21.81
C GLU A 82 -8.54 11.41 21.70
N LEU A 83 -9.28 11.61 22.80
CA LEU A 83 -10.73 11.47 22.82
C LEU A 83 -11.40 12.49 21.90
N ALA A 84 -10.91 13.74 21.88
CA ALA A 84 -11.42 14.77 20.98
C ALA A 84 -11.21 14.41 19.49
N ASP A 85 -10.07 13.79 19.14
CA ASP A 85 -9.84 13.29 17.78
C ASP A 85 -10.78 12.14 17.43
N LEU A 86 -10.96 11.18 18.34
CA LEU A 86 -11.89 10.07 18.12
C LEU A 86 -13.32 10.58 17.92
N GLU A 87 -13.76 11.56 18.71
CA GLU A 87 -15.07 12.20 18.54
C GLU A 87 -15.25 12.79 17.14
N VAL A 88 -14.24 13.49 16.63
CA VAL A 88 -14.24 14.05 15.27
C VAL A 88 -14.32 12.96 14.22
N VAL A 89 -13.50 11.91 14.33
CA VAL A 89 -13.51 10.80 13.37
C VAL A 89 -14.86 10.09 13.36
N VAL A 90 -15.45 9.83 14.53
CA VAL A 90 -16.78 9.20 14.63
C VAL A 90 -17.85 10.10 14.01
N ASP A 91 -17.85 11.38 14.33
CA ASP A 91 -18.87 12.32 13.83
C ASP A 91 -18.76 12.60 12.32
N GLU A 92 -17.57 12.43 11.74
CA GLU A 92 -17.32 12.48 10.30
C GLU A 92 -17.94 11.27 9.58
N VAL A 93 -17.79 10.07 10.14
CA VAL A 93 -18.25 8.84 9.46
C VAL A 93 -19.74 8.56 9.69
N THR A 94 -20.31 8.96 10.83
CA THR A 94 -21.73 8.72 11.13
C THR A 94 -22.29 9.59 12.26
N LYS A 95 -23.58 9.92 12.17
CA LYS A 95 -24.35 10.50 13.29
C LYS A 95 -25.07 9.43 14.14
N GLY A 96 -25.09 8.19 13.67
CA GLY A 96 -25.70 7.06 14.36
C GLY A 96 -24.80 6.48 15.46
N PRO A 97 -25.27 5.43 16.13
CA PRO A 97 -24.47 4.68 17.07
C PRO A 97 -23.47 3.76 16.33
N ILE A 98 -22.35 3.47 16.98
CA ILE A 98 -21.22 2.67 16.47
C ILE A 98 -20.93 1.49 17.39
N ALA A 99 -20.13 0.54 16.93
CA ALA A 99 -19.39 -0.39 17.79
C ALA A 99 -17.92 0.05 17.85
N LEU A 100 -17.23 -0.29 18.94
CA LEU A 100 -15.82 0.00 19.14
C LEU A 100 -15.02 -1.28 19.31
N PHE A 101 -13.89 -1.40 18.62
CA PHE A 101 -12.86 -2.41 18.85
C PHE A 101 -11.59 -1.70 19.33
N GLY A 102 -11.41 -1.63 20.64
CA GLY A 102 -10.19 -1.11 21.26
C GLY A 102 -9.17 -2.21 21.49
N SER A 103 -8.07 -2.21 20.73
CA SER A 103 -6.94 -3.13 20.95
C SER A 103 -5.80 -2.42 21.67
N SER A 104 -5.22 -3.05 22.69
CA SER A 104 -4.09 -2.48 23.44
C SER A 104 -4.45 -1.09 23.99
N GLN A 105 -3.63 -0.07 23.74
CA GLN A 105 -3.92 1.33 24.08
C GLN A 105 -5.25 1.86 23.48
N GLY A 106 -5.73 1.30 22.38
CA GLY A 106 -7.04 1.67 21.83
C GLY A 106 -8.19 1.38 22.82
N GLY A 107 -7.97 0.51 23.80
CA GLY A 107 -8.96 0.16 24.82
C GLY A 107 -9.28 1.29 25.81
N PRO A 108 -8.32 1.86 26.58
CA PRO A 108 -8.59 3.02 27.42
C PRO A 108 -9.30 4.16 26.68
N LEU A 109 -8.89 4.44 25.44
CA LEU A 109 -9.55 5.46 24.60
C LEU A 109 -11.01 5.08 24.26
N SER A 110 -11.25 3.82 23.87
CA SER A 110 -12.60 3.32 23.59
C SER A 110 -13.49 3.33 24.83
N ILE A 111 -12.94 3.02 26.00
CA ILE A 111 -13.64 3.09 27.30
C ILE A 111 -14.00 4.53 27.64
N ALA A 112 -13.06 5.46 27.47
CA ALA A 112 -13.32 6.88 27.71
C ALA A 112 -14.44 7.40 26.81
N TYR A 113 -14.44 7.01 25.52
CA TYR A 113 -15.51 7.34 24.59
C TYR A 113 -16.85 6.70 24.99
N ALA A 114 -16.88 5.40 25.27
CA ALA A 114 -18.11 4.69 25.62
C ALA A 114 -18.75 5.16 26.94
N ALA A 115 -17.93 5.61 27.89
CA ALA A 115 -18.41 6.21 29.13
C ALA A 115 -18.94 7.65 28.93
N ALA A 116 -18.34 8.42 28.02
CA ALA A 116 -18.75 9.79 27.72
C ALA A 116 -19.99 9.86 26.81
N HIS A 117 -20.16 8.88 25.91
CA HIS A 117 -21.21 8.83 24.91
C HIS A 117 -21.97 7.48 24.95
N PRO A 118 -22.59 7.12 26.09
CA PRO A 118 -23.19 5.79 26.30
C PRO A 118 -24.31 5.46 25.31
N GLU A 119 -24.98 6.47 24.74
CA GLU A 119 -26.02 6.34 23.71
C GLU A 119 -25.45 6.13 22.30
N ARG A 120 -24.17 6.45 22.07
CA ARG A 120 -23.50 6.31 20.77
C ARG A 120 -22.80 4.96 20.62
N VAL A 121 -22.66 4.14 21.66
CA VAL A 121 -21.92 2.87 21.61
C VAL A 121 -22.83 1.67 21.79
N THR A 122 -23.00 0.88 20.73
CA THR A 122 -23.81 -0.34 20.71
C THR A 122 -23.12 -1.53 21.36
N ARG A 123 -21.80 -1.66 21.15
CA ARG A 123 -20.94 -2.76 21.59
C ARG A 123 -19.51 -2.26 21.78
N LEU A 124 -18.84 -2.77 22.80
CA LEU A 124 -17.44 -2.49 23.08
C LEU A 124 -16.65 -3.81 23.11
N VAL A 125 -15.70 -3.97 22.19
CA VAL A 125 -14.73 -5.07 22.18
C VAL A 125 -13.39 -4.53 22.65
N LEU A 126 -12.80 -5.17 23.64
CA LEU A 126 -11.50 -4.82 24.22
C LEU A 126 -10.57 -6.01 24.05
N TYR A 127 -9.50 -5.84 23.28
CA TYR A 127 -8.53 -6.91 23.04
C TYR A 127 -7.18 -6.54 23.67
N GLY A 128 -6.62 -7.42 24.51
CA GLY A 128 -5.27 -7.26 25.05
C GLY A 128 -5.07 -5.91 25.74
N SER A 129 -6.06 -5.47 26.52
CA SER A 129 -6.20 -4.09 27.00
C SER A 129 -6.12 -3.99 28.53
N TYR A 130 -6.13 -2.76 29.04
CA TYR A 130 -5.99 -2.40 30.44
C TYR A 130 -6.83 -1.15 30.77
N GLU A 131 -7.01 -0.84 32.06
CA GLU A 131 -7.66 0.40 32.52
C GLU A 131 -6.67 1.54 32.80
N SER A 132 -5.45 1.22 33.24
CA SER A 132 -4.45 2.18 33.70
C SER A 132 -3.09 1.85 33.10
N GLY A 133 -2.51 2.82 32.39
CA GLY A 133 -1.19 2.68 31.78
C GLY A 133 -0.09 2.39 32.81
N ALA A 134 -0.29 2.87 34.04
CA ALA A 134 0.63 2.62 35.13
C ALA A 134 0.70 1.14 35.54
N ALA A 135 -0.33 0.34 35.21
CA ALA A 135 -0.37 -1.07 35.54
C ALA A 135 0.35 -1.97 34.51
N ILE A 136 0.72 -1.43 33.34
CA ILE A 136 1.42 -2.17 32.27
C ILE A 136 2.78 -2.66 32.76
N ALA A 137 3.53 -1.80 33.44
CA ALA A 137 4.83 -2.12 34.01
C ALA A 137 5.14 -1.21 35.23
N ARG A 138 6.03 -1.67 36.09
CA ARG A 138 6.55 -0.88 37.23
C ARG A 138 7.23 0.40 36.75
N ALA A 139 7.10 1.49 37.49
CA ALA A 139 7.59 2.83 37.09
C ALA A 139 9.04 2.84 36.58
N PRO A 140 10.03 2.20 37.25
CA PRO A 140 11.41 2.20 36.74
C PRO A 140 11.57 1.54 35.36
N VAL A 141 10.75 0.53 35.03
CA VAL A 141 10.75 -0.11 33.71
C VAL A 141 10.16 0.83 32.66
N ARG A 142 9.04 1.48 32.99
CA ARG A 142 8.40 2.47 32.11
C ARG A 142 9.35 3.61 31.76
N GLU A 143 9.96 4.22 32.79
CA GLU A 143 10.92 5.31 32.65
C GLU A 143 12.14 4.90 31.84
N SER A 144 12.69 3.71 32.11
CA SER A 144 13.84 3.18 31.37
C SER A 144 13.51 2.94 29.90
N PHE A 145 12.33 2.42 29.60
CA PHE A 145 11.92 2.15 28.22
C PHE A 145 11.68 3.44 27.44
N VAL A 146 11.03 4.44 28.04
CA VAL A 146 10.89 5.79 27.44
C VAL A 146 12.26 6.42 27.20
N SER A 147 13.18 6.27 28.14
CA SER A 147 14.56 6.77 28.01
C SER A 147 15.32 6.06 26.88
N LEU A 148 15.13 4.75 26.73
CA LEU A 148 15.69 3.98 25.61
C LEU A 148 15.16 4.48 24.27
N ILE A 149 13.86 4.79 24.15
CA ILE A 149 13.29 5.35 22.92
C ILE A 149 13.95 6.68 22.56
N ARG A 150 14.11 7.56 23.57
CA ARG A 150 14.75 8.88 23.38
C ARG A 150 16.21 8.76 22.98
N ALA A 151 16.94 7.80 23.56
CA ALA A 151 18.36 7.61 23.32
C ALA A 151 18.65 6.85 22.02
N SER A 152 17.86 5.83 21.69
CA SER A 152 18.04 4.98 20.52
C SER A 152 16.72 4.36 20.07
N TRP A 153 16.04 5.05 19.16
CA TRP A 153 14.75 4.58 18.65
C TRP A 153 14.87 3.23 17.93
N GLY A 154 15.99 2.97 17.25
CA GLY A 154 16.24 1.68 16.60
C GLY A 154 16.28 0.51 17.58
N LEU A 155 17.00 0.65 18.70
CA LEU A 155 17.08 -0.39 19.73
C LEU A 155 15.77 -0.57 20.48
N ALA A 156 15.10 0.53 20.84
CA ALA A 156 13.80 0.47 21.48
C ALA A 156 12.73 -0.18 20.58
N SER A 157 12.76 0.11 19.28
CA SER A 157 11.84 -0.50 18.31
C SER A 157 12.02 -2.01 18.20
N ASP A 158 13.27 -2.48 18.23
CA ASP A 158 13.59 -3.91 18.25
C ASP A 158 13.14 -4.60 19.54
N ALA A 159 13.40 -3.96 20.69
CA ALA A 159 12.90 -4.43 21.98
C ALA A 159 11.37 -4.47 22.02
N MET A 160 10.69 -3.45 21.49
CA MET A 160 9.22 -3.42 21.45
C MET A 160 8.66 -4.50 20.52
N ALA A 161 9.26 -4.72 19.35
CA ALA A 161 8.85 -5.78 18.45
C ALA A 161 8.87 -7.15 19.13
N THR A 162 9.92 -7.41 19.92
CA THR A 162 10.09 -8.63 20.73
C THR A 162 9.08 -8.77 21.86
N ILE A 163 8.64 -7.65 22.44
CA ILE A 163 7.57 -7.65 23.44
C ILE A 163 6.21 -7.96 22.80
N PHE A 164 5.96 -7.46 21.58
CA PHE A 164 4.68 -7.66 20.91
C PHE A 164 4.54 -9.05 20.29
N VAL A 165 5.63 -9.59 19.75
CA VAL A 165 5.65 -10.87 19.05
C VAL A 165 6.94 -11.60 19.42
N PRO A 166 6.88 -12.90 19.76
CA PRO A 166 8.08 -13.71 19.91
C PRO A 166 8.83 -13.88 18.57
N PRO A 167 10.16 -13.65 18.53
CA PRO A 167 10.94 -13.63 17.29
C PRO A 167 11.16 -15.00 16.67
N GLU A 168 11.11 -16.07 17.46
CA GLU A 168 11.51 -17.42 17.05
C GLU A 168 10.68 -17.93 15.87
N ASP A 169 9.37 -17.66 15.90
CA ASP A 169 8.41 -18.09 14.88
C ASP A 169 8.05 -16.98 13.87
N ASN A 170 8.49 -15.73 14.11
CA ASN A 170 8.04 -14.55 13.35
C ASN A 170 9.18 -13.62 12.86
N PRO A 171 10.33 -14.13 12.37
CA PRO A 171 11.50 -13.30 12.10
C PRO A 171 11.27 -12.23 11.02
N THR A 172 10.51 -12.55 9.96
CA THR A 172 10.15 -11.60 8.89
C THR A 172 9.20 -10.52 9.37
N TYR A 173 8.27 -10.87 10.27
CA TYR A 173 7.35 -9.92 10.87
C TYR A 173 8.07 -8.90 11.75
N HIS A 174 9.11 -9.31 12.48
CA HIS A 174 9.91 -8.37 13.29
C HIS A 174 10.57 -7.29 12.42
N VAL A 175 11.10 -7.65 11.25
CA VAL A 175 11.68 -6.68 10.32
C VAL A 175 10.63 -5.66 9.89
N LYS A 176 9.44 -6.14 9.49
CA LYS A 176 8.31 -5.30 9.07
C LYS A 176 7.81 -4.41 10.20
N LEU A 177 7.64 -4.96 11.39
CA LEU A 177 7.16 -4.22 12.57
C LEU A 177 8.13 -3.12 12.99
N LYS A 178 9.45 -3.37 12.95
CA LYS A 178 10.47 -2.35 13.23
C LYS A 178 10.51 -1.24 12.18
N ARG A 179 10.33 -1.61 10.91
CA ARG A 179 10.19 -0.63 9.82
C ARG A 179 8.96 0.24 10.05
N PHE A 180 7.81 -0.38 10.23
CA PHE A 180 6.54 0.28 10.53
C PHE A 180 6.69 1.28 11.69
N GLN A 181 7.22 0.87 12.85
CA GLN A 181 7.35 1.75 14.01
C GLN A 181 8.19 3.01 13.70
N ARG A 182 9.28 2.85 12.94
CA ARG A 182 10.22 3.94 12.62
C ARG A 182 9.72 4.86 11.51
N GLU A 183 8.97 4.34 10.54
CA GLU A 183 8.33 5.15 9.50
C GLU A 183 7.08 5.87 10.04
N ALA A 184 6.33 5.19 10.90
CA ALA A 184 5.12 5.73 11.50
C ALA A 184 5.38 6.82 12.54
N ALA A 185 6.50 6.81 13.26
CA ALA A 185 6.81 7.81 14.28
C ALA A 185 8.30 8.13 14.40
N SER A 186 8.63 9.39 14.65
CA SER A 186 9.98 9.75 15.13
C SER A 186 10.18 9.23 16.55
N GLY A 187 11.43 9.01 16.97
CA GLY A 187 11.72 8.57 18.34
C GLY A 187 11.20 9.53 19.41
N ALA A 188 11.29 10.84 19.16
CA ALA A 188 10.77 11.86 20.08
C ALA A 188 9.25 11.75 20.27
N VAL A 189 8.49 11.61 19.17
CA VAL A 189 7.03 11.45 19.23
C VAL A 189 6.64 10.11 19.84
N ALA A 190 7.32 9.03 19.47
CA ALA A 190 7.08 7.70 20.04
C ALA A 190 7.29 7.70 21.57
N ALA A 191 8.36 8.34 22.05
CA ALA A 191 8.63 8.47 23.49
C ALA A 191 7.56 9.28 24.20
N GLN A 192 7.14 10.41 23.62
CA GLN A 192 6.14 11.29 24.22
C GLN A 192 4.76 10.62 24.28
N LEU A 193 4.38 9.91 23.21
CA LEU A 193 3.18 9.07 23.18
C LEU A 193 3.23 8.01 24.27
N LEU A 194 4.32 7.22 24.34
CA LEU A 194 4.41 6.14 25.33
C LEU A 194 4.39 6.66 26.77
N ALA A 195 5.11 7.76 27.02
CA ALA A 195 5.11 8.40 28.33
C ALA A 195 3.70 8.86 28.72
N SER A 196 2.96 9.50 27.81
CA SER A 196 1.57 9.90 28.10
C SER A 196 0.67 8.70 28.34
N ILE A 197 0.78 7.65 27.53
CA ILE A 197 -0.01 6.42 27.65
C ILE A 197 0.15 5.79 29.04
N TYR A 198 1.35 5.82 29.61
CA TYR A 198 1.60 5.30 30.95
C TYR A 198 0.90 6.10 32.06
N GLU A 199 0.51 7.34 31.80
CA GLU A 199 -0.24 8.21 32.73
C GLU A 199 -1.76 8.13 32.52
N TRP A 200 -2.24 7.48 31.45
CA TRP A 200 -3.67 7.36 31.21
C TRP A 200 -4.32 6.43 32.21
N ASP A 201 -5.43 6.88 32.81
CA ASP A 201 -6.25 6.10 33.71
C ASP A 201 -7.74 6.32 33.41
N VAL A 202 -8.45 5.22 33.16
CA VAL A 202 -9.90 5.23 32.93
C VAL A 202 -10.68 4.41 33.95
N GLY A 203 -10.05 3.99 35.05
CA GLY A 203 -10.66 3.13 36.07
C GLY A 203 -11.95 3.72 36.64
N SER A 204 -11.97 5.03 36.89
CA SER A 204 -13.16 5.76 37.38
C SER A 204 -14.30 5.83 36.35
N ARG A 205 -14.02 5.60 35.07
CA ARG A 205 -15.00 5.63 33.97
C ARG A 205 -15.64 4.27 33.72
N LEU A 206 -15.04 3.17 34.14
CA LEU A 206 -15.53 1.81 33.88
C LEU A 206 -16.98 1.58 34.34
N PRO A 207 -17.43 2.06 35.53
CA PRO A 207 -18.82 1.89 35.94
C PRO A 207 -19.84 2.64 35.08
N ALA A 208 -19.41 3.65 34.32
CA ALA A 208 -20.27 4.44 33.44
C ALA A 208 -20.44 3.81 32.05
N VAL A 209 -19.65 2.79 31.69
CA VAL A 209 -19.78 2.07 30.41
C VAL A 209 -21.08 1.27 30.41
N ARG A 210 -22.06 1.70 29.61
CA ARG A 210 -23.36 1.03 29.47
C ARG A 210 -23.42 0.02 28.33
N ALA A 211 -22.52 0.15 27.35
CA ALA A 211 -22.46 -0.75 26.22
C ALA A 211 -22.09 -2.17 26.69
N PRO A 212 -22.78 -3.23 26.23
CA PRO A 212 -22.31 -4.59 26.43
C PRO A 212 -20.86 -4.70 25.98
N THR A 213 -20.03 -5.29 26.83
CA THR A 213 -18.58 -5.34 26.64
C THR A 213 -18.06 -6.77 26.53
N LEU A 214 -17.21 -7.03 25.55
CA LEU A 214 -16.45 -8.26 25.40
C LEU A 214 -14.97 -7.95 25.59
N VAL A 215 -14.35 -8.61 26.55
CA VAL A 215 -12.90 -8.56 26.78
C VAL A 215 -12.28 -9.85 26.27
N ILE A 216 -11.33 -9.73 25.33
CA ILE A 216 -10.57 -10.83 24.76
C ILE A 216 -9.12 -10.65 25.16
N HIS A 217 -8.47 -11.69 25.67
CA HIS A 217 -7.06 -11.62 26.05
C HIS A 217 -6.34 -12.93 25.78
N ARG A 218 -5.10 -12.87 25.31
CA ARG A 218 -4.23 -14.05 25.23
C ARG A 218 -3.50 -14.29 26.55
N ARG A 219 -3.47 -15.54 27.01
CA ARG A 219 -2.89 -15.89 28.33
C ARG A 219 -1.43 -15.49 28.46
N GLY A 220 -0.65 -15.68 27.40
CA GLY A 220 0.79 -15.42 27.35
C GLY A 220 1.17 -14.03 26.84
N ASP A 221 0.22 -13.10 26.65
CA ASP A 221 0.51 -11.77 26.12
C ASP A 221 1.61 -11.07 26.95
N ARG A 222 2.74 -10.79 26.28
CA ARG A 222 3.96 -10.23 26.90
C ARG A 222 3.94 -8.71 26.95
N ALA A 223 3.09 -8.07 26.14
CA ALA A 223 2.96 -6.62 26.11
C ALA A 223 2.03 -6.13 27.21
N ILE A 224 0.84 -6.75 27.30
CA ILE A 224 -0.18 -6.43 28.29
C ILE A 224 -0.57 -7.73 28.98
N ALA A 225 -0.17 -7.89 30.25
CA ALA A 225 -0.45 -9.11 30.99
C ALA A 225 -1.95 -9.41 31.09
N SER A 226 -2.34 -10.67 30.90
CA SER A 226 -3.75 -11.12 30.91
C SER A 226 -4.52 -10.79 32.20
N ARG A 227 -3.83 -10.66 33.33
CA ARG A 227 -4.44 -10.16 34.59
C ARG A 227 -5.13 -8.80 34.41
N LEU A 228 -4.59 -7.93 33.55
CA LEU A 228 -5.15 -6.59 33.31
C LEU A 228 -6.48 -6.68 32.56
N GLY A 229 -6.62 -7.62 31.63
CA GLY A 229 -7.91 -7.90 30.98
C GLY A 229 -8.93 -8.51 31.95
N ILE A 230 -8.48 -9.38 32.87
CA ILE A 230 -9.35 -9.94 33.93
C ILE A 230 -9.85 -8.82 34.85
N GLU A 231 -8.96 -7.95 35.31
CA GLU A 231 -9.29 -6.78 36.13
C GLU A 231 -10.29 -5.87 35.41
N LEU A 232 -10.04 -5.59 34.13
CA LEU A 232 -10.94 -4.78 33.28
C LEU A 232 -12.34 -5.37 33.20
N ALA A 233 -12.45 -6.67 32.90
CA ALA A 233 -13.73 -7.37 32.80
C ALA A 233 -14.49 -7.41 34.14
N SER A 234 -13.78 -7.48 35.27
CA SER A 234 -14.40 -7.49 36.61
C SER A 234 -15.04 -6.17 37.01
N LYS A 235 -14.60 -5.06 36.40
CA LYS A 235 -15.01 -3.69 36.76
C LYS A 235 -16.02 -3.09 35.79
N ILE A 236 -16.14 -3.62 34.58
CA ILE A 236 -17.15 -3.18 33.61
C ILE A 236 -18.44 -3.97 33.82
N PRO A 237 -19.58 -3.33 34.12
CA PRO A 237 -20.85 -4.03 34.34
C PRO A 237 -21.25 -4.91 33.15
N GLY A 238 -21.47 -6.20 33.42
CA GLY A 238 -21.93 -7.16 32.41
C GLY A 238 -20.89 -7.52 31.34
N ALA A 239 -19.61 -7.20 31.56
CA ALA A 239 -18.56 -7.61 30.63
C ALA A 239 -18.37 -9.12 30.59
N ARG A 240 -18.17 -9.66 29.38
CA ARG A 240 -17.79 -11.06 29.16
C ARG A 240 -16.29 -11.13 28.92
N LEU A 241 -15.58 -11.98 29.66
CA LEU A 241 -14.16 -12.28 29.41
C LEU A 241 -14.01 -13.57 28.60
N VAL A 242 -13.12 -13.56 27.62
CA VAL A 242 -12.63 -14.75 26.92
C VAL A 242 -11.10 -14.74 26.91
N LEU A 243 -10.51 -15.78 27.50
CA LEU A 243 -9.07 -16.01 27.46
C LEU A 243 -8.73 -16.99 26.34
N LEU A 244 -7.89 -16.56 25.42
CA LEU A 244 -7.34 -17.37 24.34
C LEU A 244 -5.93 -17.85 24.70
N ASP A 245 -5.49 -18.96 24.11
CA ASP A 245 -4.11 -19.40 24.20
C ASP A 245 -3.19 -18.59 23.27
N GLY A 246 -1.88 -18.70 23.50
CA GLY A 246 -0.85 -17.95 22.78
C GLY A 246 -0.32 -16.72 23.52
N ASP A 247 0.69 -16.09 22.93
CA ASP A 247 1.49 -15.01 23.51
C ASP A 247 1.70 -13.80 22.59
N ILE A 248 1.20 -13.89 21.35
CA ILE A 248 1.24 -12.82 20.36
C ILE A 248 0.28 -11.68 20.75
N HIS A 249 0.79 -10.45 20.86
CA HIS A 249 -0.01 -9.30 21.24
C HIS A 249 -0.96 -8.80 20.12
N PRO A 250 -0.56 -8.63 18.85
CA PRO A 250 -1.48 -8.14 17.82
C PRO A 250 -2.65 -9.11 17.55
N PRO A 251 -3.92 -8.64 17.50
CA PRO A 251 -5.08 -9.52 17.32
C PRO A 251 -5.16 -10.17 15.94
N TRP A 252 -4.48 -9.60 14.93
CA TRP A 252 -4.44 -10.10 13.56
C TRP A 252 -3.33 -11.13 13.29
N LEU A 253 -2.53 -11.46 14.29
CA LEU A 253 -1.53 -12.54 14.22
C LEU A 253 -1.88 -13.67 15.19
N GLY A 254 -1.28 -14.84 14.99
CA GLY A 254 -1.63 -16.07 15.72
C GLY A 254 -3.02 -16.58 15.32
N ASP A 255 -3.78 -17.09 16.29
CA ASP A 255 -5.19 -17.48 16.07
C ASP A 255 -6.09 -16.23 15.98
N TRP A 256 -6.01 -15.54 14.85
CA TRP A 256 -6.85 -14.38 14.54
C TRP A 256 -8.28 -14.80 14.15
N GLU A 257 -8.48 -16.04 13.70
CA GLU A 257 -9.80 -16.58 13.34
C GLU A 257 -10.71 -16.70 14.55
N ALA A 258 -10.17 -17.15 15.70
CA ALA A 258 -10.89 -17.14 16.97
C ALA A 258 -11.30 -15.71 17.39
N VAL A 259 -10.40 -14.73 17.21
CA VAL A 259 -10.72 -13.32 17.49
C VAL A 259 -11.84 -12.84 16.59
N ALA A 260 -11.75 -13.08 15.28
CA ALA A 260 -12.79 -12.71 14.32
C ALA A 260 -14.14 -13.31 14.70
N LYS A 261 -14.18 -14.62 14.99
CA LYS A 261 -15.41 -15.33 15.38
C LYS A 261 -16.05 -14.73 16.63
N LEU A 262 -15.25 -14.43 17.66
CA LEU A 262 -15.76 -13.83 18.89
C LEU A 262 -16.36 -12.44 18.65
N VAL A 263 -15.73 -11.63 17.80
CA VAL A 263 -16.25 -10.32 17.39
C VAL A 263 -17.55 -10.48 16.62
N GLU A 264 -17.61 -11.42 15.67
CA GLU A 264 -18.79 -11.70 14.84
C GLU A 264 -20.00 -12.18 15.65
N GLU A 265 -19.77 -13.02 16.65
CA GLU A 265 -20.81 -13.51 17.57
C GLU A 265 -21.32 -12.42 18.50
N PHE A 266 -20.46 -11.46 18.85
CA PHE A 266 -20.76 -10.44 19.86
C PHE A 266 -21.35 -9.16 19.28
N VAL A 267 -20.80 -8.70 18.16
CA VAL A 267 -21.23 -7.47 17.47
C VAL A 267 -22.25 -7.84 16.41
N PRO A 268 -23.52 -7.39 16.52
CA PRO A 268 -24.52 -7.67 15.48
C PRO A 268 -24.05 -7.10 14.14
N GLY A 269 -23.79 -7.97 13.18
CA GLY A 269 -23.41 -7.59 11.80
C GLY A 269 -24.62 -7.50 10.88
N ALA A 270 -24.44 -6.85 9.73
CA ALA A 270 -25.45 -6.85 8.68
C ALA A 270 -25.75 -8.27 8.20
N ARG A 271 -27.02 -8.57 7.93
CA ARG A 271 -27.40 -9.82 7.26
C ARG A 271 -26.99 -9.77 5.80
N ALA A 272 -26.73 -10.93 5.18
CA ALA A 272 -26.32 -11.01 3.76
C ALA A 272 -27.28 -10.25 2.81
N SER A 273 -28.58 -10.22 3.13
CA SER A 273 -29.61 -9.45 2.40
C SER A 273 -29.49 -7.93 2.56
N GLU A 274 -29.07 -7.46 3.74
CA GLU A 274 -28.87 -6.04 4.06
C GLU A 274 -27.55 -5.54 3.48
N LEU A 275 -26.51 -6.37 3.52
CA LEU A 275 -25.26 -6.14 2.80
C LEU A 275 -25.53 -6.01 1.30
N ALA A 276 -26.30 -6.92 0.69
CA ALA A 276 -26.68 -6.82 -0.72
C ALA A 276 -27.44 -5.52 -1.08
N ALA A 277 -28.23 -4.97 -0.15
CA ALA A 277 -28.97 -3.72 -0.32
C ALA A 277 -28.10 -2.47 -0.07
N ALA A 278 -27.20 -2.51 0.93
CA ALA A 278 -26.25 -1.44 1.27
C ALA A 278 -25.06 -1.40 0.28
N THR A 279 -24.73 -2.53 -0.34
CA THR A 279 -23.82 -2.65 -1.48
C THR A 279 -24.50 -2.30 -2.80
N ARG A 280 -25.62 -1.55 -2.80
CA ARG A 280 -25.83 -0.57 -3.88
C ARG A 280 -24.73 0.49 -3.74
N ALA A 281 -23.52 0.07 -4.09
CA ALA A 281 -22.59 0.93 -4.78
C ALA A 281 -23.37 1.72 -5.84
N PRO A 282 -22.94 2.95 -6.20
CA PRO A 282 -23.39 3.53 -7.47
C PRO A 282 -23.32 2.40 -8.51
N ALA A 283 -24.43 2.15 -9.22
CA ALA A 283 -24.63 0.97 -10.08
C ALA A 283 -23.29 0.54 -10.64
N PRO A 284 -22.85 -0.73 -10.43
CA PRO A 284 -21.48 -1.15 -10.72
C PRO A 284 -21.14 -0.55 -12.05
N SER A 285 -20.17 0.36 -12.01
CA SER A 285 -19.60 0.87 -13.23
C SER A 285 -19.28 -0.39 -14.02
N SER A 286 -19.92 -0.56 -15.18
CA SER A 286 -19.62 -1.65 -16.12
C SER A 286 -18.16 -1.59 -16.60
N ARG A 287 -17.38 -0.61 -16.11
CA ARG A 287 -15.97 -0.45 -16.40
C ARG A 287 -15.18 -1.53 -15.68
N ARG A 288 -14.55 -2.33 -16.53
CA ARG A 288 -13.49 -3.30 -16.23
C ARG A 288 -12.30 -2.70 -15.46
N TYR A 289 -12.11 -1.38 -15.51
CA TYR A 289 -10.99 -0.65 -14.94
C TYR A 289 -11.42 0.50 -14.03
N GLU A 290 -10.66 0.69 -12.95
CA GLU A 290 -10.73 1.84 -12.04
C GLU A 290 -9.41 2.61 -12.12
N ILE A 291 -9.49 3.93 -12.33
CA ILE A 291 -8.32 4.81 -12.42
C ILE A 291 -8.17 5.58 -11.11
N LEU A 292 -7.04 5.38 -10.41
CA LEU A 292 -6.69 6.14 -9.22
C LEU A 292 -5.72 7.26 -9.58
N HIS A 293 -5.99 8.46 -9.08
CA HIS A 293 -5.09 9.60 -9.24
C HIS A 293 -4.24 9.78 -8.00
N TYR A 294 -2.93 9.83 -8.18
CA TYR A 294 -1.95 10.00 -7.11
C TYR A 294 -1.08 11.22 -7.39
N ASP A 295 -0.63 11.93 -6.36
CA ASP A 295 0.33 13.02 -6.49
C ASP A 295 1.58 12.66 -5.68
N VAL A 296 2.74 12.61 -6.34
CA VAL A 296 4.01 12.23 -5.69
C VAL A 296 4.68 13.38 -4.93
N GLY A 297 4.08 14.59 -4.96
CA GLY A 297 4.50 15.75 -4.17
C GLY A 297 5.76 16.44 -4.68
N ASP A 298 6.01 16.40 -5.99
CA ASP A 298 7.14 17.09 -6.62
C ASP A 298 6.69 18.48 -7.10
N SER A 299 7.37 19.54 -6.65
CA SER A 299 6.86 20.91 -6.72
C SER A 299 7.28 21.73 -7.95
N ALA A 300 7.94 21.12 -8.94
CA ALA A 300 8.34 21.83 -10.16
C ALA A 300 8.24 20.93 -11.39
N GLU A 301 7.28 21.22 -12.26
CA GLU A 301 7.16 20.52 -13.54
C GLU A 301 8.28 20.93 -14.51
N VAL A 302 8.88 19.96 -15.19
CA VAL A 302 9.92 20.22 -16.20
C VAL A 302 9.32 20.28 -17.60
N ALA A 303 9.76 21.23 -18.43
CA ALA A 303 9.24 21.39 -19.80
C ALA A 303 9.70 20.25 -20.75
N GLN A 304 10.86 19.69 -20.46
CA GLN A 304 11.49 18.58 -21.19
C GLN A 304 12.14 17.64 -20.19
N TYR A 305 12.13 16.35 -20.51
CA TYR A 305 12.77 15.34 -19.68
C TYR A 305 13.31 14.20 -20.51
N ARG A 306 14.33 13.54 -19.97
CA ARG A 306 15.00 12.42 -20.61
C ARG A 306 14.58 11.12 -19.96
N ILE A 307 14.04 10.22 -20.77
CA ILE A 307 13.73 8.85 -20.38
C ILE A 307 14.91 7.96 -20.77
N GLY A 308 15.37 7.15 -19.82
CA GLY A 308 16.31 6.07 -20.07
C GLY A 308 15.59 4.73 -20.13
N LEU A 309 15.98 3.88 -21.05
CA LEU A 309 15.67 2.46 -21.04
C LEU A 309 16.98 1.71 -20.79
N ALA A 310 17.05 1.08 -19.63
CA ALA A 310 18.24 0.38 -19.19
C ALA A 310 18.10 -1.13 -19.42
N GLN A 311 19.19 -1.72 -19.88
CA GLN A 311 19.31 -3.15 -20.06
C GLN A 311 20.38 -3.70 -19.12
N ILE A 312 20.03 -4.77 -18.44
CA ILE A 312 20.92 -5.54 -17.58
C ILE A 312 21.54 -6.66 -18.42
N GLY A 313 20.96 -7.10 -19.54
CA GLY A 313 21.63 -7.76 -20.68
C GLY A 313 22.32 -9.07 -20.34
N GLU A 314 21.54 -10.15 -20.20
CA GLU A 314 22.09 -11.51 -20.27
C GLU A 314 21.28 -12.43 -21.21
N PRO A 315 21.98 -13.22 -22.05
CA PRO A 315 21.43 -14.38 -22.72
C PRO A 315 21.24 -15.51 -21.68
N ASP A 316 20.19 -16.30 -21.87
CA ASP A 316 19.79 -17.55 -21.19
C ASP A 316 20.77 -18.13 -20.12
N ASP A 317 20.22 -18.44 -18.92
CA ASP A 317 20.78 -19.29 -17.82
C ASP A 317 21.23 -18.64 -16.48
N ILE A 318 20.81 -17.42 -16.12
CA ILE A 318 20.97 -16.96 -14.71
C ILE A 318 19.75 -17.15 -13.82
N PHE A 319 18.57 -17.36 -14.40
CA PHE A 319 17.37 -17.63 -13.63
C PHE A 319 17.07 -19.13 -13.57
N THR A 320 16.61 -19.60 -12.43
CA THR A 320 16.24 -21.00 -12.20
C THR A 320 14.75 -21.09 -11.87
N PRO A 321 14.01 -22.12 -12.31
CA PRO A 321 12.63 -22.32 -11.88
C PRO A 321 12.52 -22.38 -10.36
N GLY A 322 11.65 -21.55 -9.80
CA GLY A 322 11.26 -21.52 -8.39
C GLY A 322 10.02 -22.38 -8.14
N ALA A 323 9.73 -22.63 -6.86
CA ALA A 323 8.60 -23.48 -6.42
C ALA A 323 7.22 -22.95 -6.84
N SER A 324 7.13 -21.66 -7.18
CA SER A 324 5.93 -20.96 -7.66
C SER A 324 5.69 -21.12 -9.17
N GLY A 325 6.57 -21.81 -9.90
CA GLY A 325 6.52 -21.92 -11.36
C GLY A 325 7.12 -20.71 -12.09
N LEU A 326 7.79 -19.82 -11.36
CA LEU A 326 8.43 -18.62 -11.90
C LEU A 326 9.93 -18.74 -11.87
N LEU A 327 10.59 -18.06 -12.79
CA LEU A 327 12.05 -17.97 -12.82
C LEU A 327 12.54 -17.15 -11.61
N ARG A 328 13.64 -17.58 -10.98
CA ARG A 328 14.20 -17.03 -9.73
C ARG A 328 15.66 -16.66 -9.93
N LEU A 329 16.14 -15.56 -9.34
CA LEU A 329 17.58 -15.24 -9.34
C LEU A 329 18.28 -16.00 -8.19
N PRO A 330 19.27 -16.88 -8.45
CA PRO A 330 20.02 -17.52 -7.39
C PRO A 330 20.75 -16.50 -6.53
N ALA A 331 20.74 -16.69 -5.21
CA ALA A 331 21.43 -15.80 -4.26
C ALA A 331 22.92 -15.60 -4.59
N SER A 332 23.58 -16.60 -5.19
CA SER A 332 24.98 -16.52 -5.64
C SER A 332 25.20 -15.51 -6.77
N ARG A 333 24.16 -15.16 -7.53
CA ARG A 333 24.20 -14.19 -8.64
C ARG A 333 23.81 -12.78 -8.18
N LEU A 334 23.27 -12.62 -6.98
CA LEU A 334 22.77 -11.35 -6.46
C LEU A 334 23.84 -10.23 -6.44
N PRO A 335 25.07 -10.42 -5.92
CA PRO A 335 26.06 -9.34 -5.87
C PRO A 335 26.47 -8.85 -7.27
N PHE A 336 26.49 -9.77 -8.23
CA PHE A 336 26.80 -9.44 -9.61
C PHE A 336 25.69 -8.61 -10.27
N VAL A 337 24.42 -8.98 -10.05
CA VAL A 337 23.26 -8.22 -10.54
C VAL A 337 23.19 -6.84 -9.89
N GLU A 338 23.43 -6.74 -8.58
CA GLU A 338 23.49 -5.45 -7.88
C GLU A 338 24.56 -4.54 -8.49
N GLN A 339 25.78 -5.03 -8.72
CA GLN A 339 26.85 -4.25 -9.35
C GLN A 339 26.48 -3.77 -10.76
N LYS A 340 25.70 -4.57 -11.51
CA LYS A 340 25.22 -4.22 -12.84
C LYS A 340 24.16 -3.12 -12.78
N ILE A 341 23.20 -3.23 -11.86
CA ILE A 341 22.19 -2.19 -11.57
C ILE A 341 22.88 -0.87 -11.22
N GLU A 342 23.88 -0.90 -10.33
CA GLU A 342 24.65 0.30 -9.96
C GLU A 342 25.32 0.95 -11.17
N ARG A 343 25.97 0.15 -12.02
CA ARG A 343 26.64 0.64 -13.24
C ARG A 343 25.63 1.25 -14.22
N VAL A 344 24.50 0.59 -14.42
CA VAL A 344 23.47 0.97 -15.38
C VAL A 344 22.74 2.23 -14.95
N ILE A 345 22.30 2.30 -13.69
CA ILE A 345 21.66 3.51 -13.13
C ILE A 345 22.68 4.66 -13.07
N GLY A 346 23.92 4.40 -12.66
CA GLY A 346 24.99 5.39 -12.68
C GLY A 346 25.24 5.93 -14.09
N ARG A 347 25.26 5.07 -15.11
CA ARG A 347 25.36 5.49 -16.51
C ARG A 347 24.17 6.35 -16.93
N ALA A 348 22.94 5.94 -16.60
CA ALA A 348 21.73 6.72 -16.89
C ALA A 348 21.82 8.12 -16.26
N ALA A 349 22.32 8.22 -15.04
CA ALA A 349 22.55 9.50 -14.37
C ALA A 349 23.58 10.36 -15.13
N THR A 350 24.70 9.79 -15.60
CA THR A 350 25.68 10.53 -16.42
C THR A 350 25.11 11.02 -17.75
N LEU A 351 24.07 10.36 -18.26
CA LEU A 351 23.37 10.74 -19.47
C LEU A 351 22.23 11.75 -19.20
N GLY A 352 22.03 12.17 -17.95
CA GLY A 352 20.99 13.12 -17.56
C GLY A 352 19.57 12.54 -17.60
N VAL A 353 19.43 11.23 -17.42
CA VAL A 353 18.13 10.56 -17.36
C VAL A 353 17.41 10.94 -16.05
N GLY A 354 16.19 11.48 -16.16
CA GLY A 354 15.36 11.79 -15.00
C GLY A 354 14.36 10.68 -14.65
N LEU A 355 13.99 9.86 -15.65
CA LEU A 355 13.06 8.73 -15.53
C LEU A 355 13.67 7.50 -16.22
N LEU A 356 13.97 6.44 -15.48
CA LEU A 356 14.59 5.23 -15.98
C LEU A 356 13.64 4.03 -15.92
N LEU A 357 13.59 3.26 -17.00
CA LEU A 357 12.86 2.00 -17.09
C LEU A 357 13.85 0.82 -17.00
N LEU A 358 13.60 -0.11 -16.07
CA LEU A 358 14.38 -1.33 -15.83
C LEU A 358 13.53 -2.60 -16.02
N PRO A 359 13.18 -2.98 -17.26
CA PRO A 359 12.23 -4.07 -17.53
C PRO A 359 12.73 -5.47 -17.14
N GLU A 360 14.04 -5.70 -17.14
CA GLU A 360 14.66 -7.02 -16.89
C GLU A 360 14.76 -7.39 -15.39
N MET A 361 14.38 -6.49 -14.48
CA MET A 361 14.28 -6.77 -13.04
C MET A 361 13.01 -7.55 -12.66
N SER A 362 12.21 -7.95 -13.66
CA SER A 362 10.88 -8.56 -13.52
C SER A 362 10.90 -9.96 -12.91
N VAL A 363 12.04 -10.63 -12.87
CA VAL A 363 12.05 -12.07 -12.61
C VAL A 363 12.25 -12.42 -11.13
N ASP A 364 12.94 -11.60 -10.34
CA ASP A 364 12.98 -11.83 -8.88
C ASP A 364 13.43 -10.60 -8.08
N LEU A 365 12.46 -9.89 -7.49
CA LEU A 365 12.70 -8.85 -6.47
C LEU A 365 12.33 -9.31 -5.06
N ASN A 366 11.99 -10.60 -4.86
CA ASN A 366 11.51 -11.11 -3.57
C ASN A 366 12.60 -11.14 -2.48
N PHE A 367 13.85 -10.83 -2.81
CA PHE A 367 14.94 -10.74 -1.85
C PHE A 367 15.04 -9.39 -1.12
N GLY A 368 14.29 -8.36 -1.49
CA GLY A 368 14.33 -7.03 -0.85
C GLY A 368 15.67 -6.26 -0.97
N GLU A 369 16.77 -6.95 -1.24
CA GLU A 369 18.13 -6.43 -1.37
C GLU A 369 18.30 -5.63 -2.66
N LEU A 370 17.82 -6.15 -3.80
CA LEU A 370 17.79 -5.40 -5.07
C LEU A 370 16.84 -4.20 -5.00
N GLU A 371 15.73 -4.33 -4.29
CA GLU A 371 14.81 -3.20 -4.01
C GLU A 371 15.53 -2.11 -3.21
N THR A 372 16.27 -2.49 -2.18
CA THR A 372 17.08 -1.57 -1.38
C THR A 372 18.16 -0.88 -2.22
N ALA A 373 18.80 -1.61 -3.14
CA ALA A 373 19.79 -1.04 -4.05
C ALA A 373 19.16 -0.02 -5.02
N VAL A 374 18.02 -0.34 -5.63
CA VAL A 374 17.29 0.57 -6.52
C VAL A 374 16.79 1.81 -5.76
N ASP A 375 16.21 1.65 -4.57
CA ASP A 375 15.78 2.77 -3.72
C ASP A 375 16.94 3.71 -3.38
N ARG A 376 18.07 3.14 -2.92
CA ARG A 376 19.30 3.88 -2.63
C ARG A 376 19.78 4.68 -3.83
N LEU A 377 19.77 4.08 -5.02
CA LEU A 377 20.26 4.73 -6.25
C LEU A 377 19.28 5.78 -6.78
N ALA A 378 17.97 5.55 -6.69
CA ALA A 378 16.94 6.54 -7.02
C ALA A 378 17.09 7.81 -6.18
N ARG A 379 17.33 7.66 -4.86
CA ARG A 379 17.63 8.77 -3.94
C ARG A 379 18.95 9.46 -4.29
N ARG A 380 20.01 8.67 -4.49
CA ARG A 380 21.36 9.20 -4.77
C ARG A 380 21.40 10.07 -6.03
N TYR A 381 20.69 9.67 -7.08
CA TYR A 381 20.72 10.34 -8.38
C TYR A 381 19.51 11.23 -8.65
N ASP A 382 18.63 11.43 -7.65
CA ASP A 382 17.38 12.16 -7.83
C ASP A 382 16.58 11.67 -9.05
N MET A 383 16.44 10.34 -9.19
CA MET A 383 15.93 9.69 -10.39
C MET A 383 14.64 8.93 -10.09
N HIS A 384 13.66 9.02 -11.00
CA HIS A 384 12.50 8.14 -10.97
C HIS A 384 12.84 6.84 -11.68
N ILE A 385 12.62 5.69 -11.04
CA ILE A 385 12.99 4.39 -11.57
C ILE A 385 11.77 3.48 -11.55
N VAL A 386 11.36 3.02 -12.73
CA VAL A 386 10.27 2.05 -12.90
C VAL A 386 10.89 0.68 -13.17
N VAL A 387 10.71 -0.25 -12.24
CA VAL A 387 11.20 -1.63 -12.41
C VAL A 387 10.16 -2.47 -13.14
N GLY A 388 10.61 -3.49 -13.87
CA GLY A 388 9.74 -4.49 -14.48
C GLY A 388 8.82 -5.15 -13.47
N GLY A 389 7.67 -5.64 -13.94
CA GLY A 389 6.71 -6.34 -13.08
C GLY A 389 7.26 -7.68 -12.61
N TYR A 390 7.18 -7.99 -11.31
CA TYR A 390 7.62 -9.24 -10.71
C TYR A 390 6.51 -9.90 -9.91
N HIS A 391 6.62 -11.21 -9.66
CA HIS A 391 5.68 -11.90 -8.79
C HIS A 391 6.09 -11.79 -7.34
N ASP A 392 5.21 -11.21 -6.55
CA ASP A 392 5.32 -11.22 -5.10
C ASP A 392 4.82 -12.57 -4.58
N GLU A 393 5.74 -13.41 -4.10
CA GLU A 393 5.43 -14.75 -3.57
C GLU A 393 4.52 -14.71 -2.33
N ILE A 394 4.54 -13.61 -1.58
CA ILE A 394 3.71 -13.43 -0.37
C ILE A 394 2.30 -13.06 -0.77
N THR A 395 2.15 -12.08 -1.67
CA THR A 395 0.82 -11.58 -2.07
C THR A 395 0.21 -12.30 -3.27
N ARG A 396 0.96 -13.23 -3.88
CA ARG A 396 0.61 -13.99 -5.11
C ARG A 396 0.17 -13.08 -6.25
N ALA A 397 0.70 -11.86 -6.29
CA ALA A 397 0.34 -10.84 -7.26
C ALA A 397 1.56 -10.42 -8.06
N ASN A 398 1.35 -10.12 -9.34
CA ASN A 398 2.40 -9.52 -10.15
C ASN A 398 2.35 -8.00 -9.98
N VAL A 399 3.47 -7.40 -9.59
CA VAL A 399 3.57 -6.01 -9.15
C VAL A 399 4.73 -5.29 -9.83
N CYS A 400 4.51 -4.04 -10.21
CA CYS A 400 5.53 -3.10 -10.65
C CYS A 400 5.64 -2.00 -9.58
N LYS A 401 6.85 -1.70 -9.13
CA LYS A 401 7.12 -0.59 -8.20
C LYS A 401 7.74 0.59 -8.93
N VAL A 402 7.45 1.79 -8.44
CA VAL A 402 8.13 3.00 -8.88
C VAL A 402 8.87 3.60 -7.72
N PHE A 403 10.17 3.80 -7.93
CA PHE A 403 11.08 4.43 -6.98
C PHE A 403 11.32 5.86 -7.40
N GLY A 404 11.57 6.71 -6.41
CA GLY A 404 11.94 8.10 -6.61
C GLY A 404 12.80 8.62 -5.46
N PRO A 405 13.12 9.92 -5.48
CA PRO A 405 14.03 10.53 -4.52
C PRO A 405 13.55 10.45 -3.05
N LYS A 406 12.25 10.24 -2.85
CA LYS A 406 11.62 10.12 -1.52
C LYS A 406 11.39 8.67 -1.08
N GLY A 407 11.63 7.71 -1.96
CA GLY A 407 11.42 6.28 -1.70
C GLY A 407 10.58 5.61 -2.77
N VAL A 408 9.87 4.54 -2.40
CA VAL A 408 8.81 3.96 -3.23
C VAL A 408 7.68 4.97 -3.34
N LEU A 409 7.39 5.44 -4.56
CA LEU A 409 6.37 6.44 -4.84
C LEU A 409 4.98 5.79 -4.98
N TRP A 410 4.87 4.70 -5.74
CA TRP A 410 3.65 3.90 -5.83
C TRP A 410 3.93 2.50 -6.38
N GLN A 411 2.90 1.64 -6.32
CA GLN A 411 2.93 0.27 -6.83
C GLN A 411 1.71 0.00 -7.72
N GLN A 412 1.93 -0.70 -8.84
CA GLN A 412 0.90 -1.10 -9.81
C GLN A 412 0.81 -2.62 -9.87
N ARG A 413 -0.40 -3.20 -9.76
CA ARG A 413 -0.62 -4.63 -9.99
C ARG A 413 -0.84 -4.90 -11.48
N LYS A 414 -0.35 -6.03 -11.96
CA LYS A 414 -0.60 -6.54 -13.31
C LYS A 414 -2.00 -7.12 -13.37
N HIS A 415 -2.70 -6.88 -14.48
CA HIS A 415 -4.09 -7.29 -14.65
C HIS A 415 -4.25 -8.58 -15.46
N ILE A 416 -3.26 -8.89 -16.30
CA ILE A 416 -3.32 -10.01 -17.27
C ILE A 416 -2.06 -10.86 -17.10
N PRO A 417 -2.18 -12.20 -16.92
CA PRO A 417 -1.03 -13.09 -16.85
C PRO A 417 -0.21 -13.03 -18.13
N ALA A 418 1.12 -12.97 -18.00
CA ALA A 418 1.98 -13.21 -19.16
C ALA A 418 2.27 -14.69 -19.33
N THR A 419 2.40 -15.08 -20.59
CA THR A 419 2.90 -16.38 -21.00
C THR A 419 4.26 -16.18 -21.66
N MET A 420 5.28 -16.88 -21.19
CA MET A 420 6.65 -16.84 -21.68
C MET A 420 7.10 -18.21 -22.16
N SER A 421 8.01 -18.25 -23.13
CA SER A 421 8.69 -19.49 -23.51
C SER A 421 10.08 -19.51 -22.88
N TRP A 422 10.41 -20.59 -22.18
CA TRP A 422 11.71 -20.77 -21.53
C TRP A 422 12.11 -22.24 -21.64
N GLY A 423 13.34 -22.52 -22.08
CA GLY A 423 13.84 -23.89 -22.24
C GLY A 423 13.04 -24.76 -23.23
N GLY A 424 12.28 -24.15 -24.16
CA GLY A 424 11.36 -24.86 -25.07
C GLY A 424 9.98 -25.16 -24.48
N GLU A 425 9.75 -24.85 -23.21
CA GLU A 425 8.45 -24.97 -22.55
C GLU A 425 7.71 -23.64 -22.50
N THR A 426 6.40 -23.69 -22.29
CA THR A 426 5.54 -22.51 -22.15
C THR A 426 5.11 -22.35 -20.70
N ILE A 427 5.52 -21.25 -20.07
CA ILE A 427 5.23 -20.91 -18.67
C ILE A 427 4.22 -19.76 -18.66
N THR A 428 3.09 -19.93 -17.96
CA THR A 428 2.13 -18.85 -17.72
C THR A 428 2.21 -18.41 -16.28
N GLU A 429 2.34 -17.10 -16.05
CA GLU A 429 2.35 -16.53 -14.70
C GLU A 429 1.03 -16.83 -13.97
N PRO A 430 1.08 -17.34 -12.73
CA PRO A 430 -0.11 -17.51 -11.92
C PRO A 430 -0.53 -16.14 -11.34
N ILE A 431 -1.43 -15.42 -12.02
CA ILE A 431 -1.98 -14.14 -11.54
C ILE A 431 -3.35 -14.31 -10.90
N GLU A 432 -3.50 -13.81 -9.67
CA GLU A 432 -4.80 -13.55 -9.05
C GLU A 432 -5.09 -12.03 -9.06
N ALA A 433 -6.01 -11.58 -9.92
CA ALA A 433 -6.42 -10.18 -10.00
C ALA A 433 -7.96 -10.06 -10.14
N PRO A 434 -8.71 -9.85 -9.03
CA PRO A 434 -10.16 -9.66 -9.11
C PRO A 434 -10.51 -8.27 -9.67
N ALA A 435 -11.54 -8.21 -10.52
CA ALA A 435 -12.05 -6.97 -11.10
C ALA A 435 -12.84 -6.12 -10.06
N PRO A 436 -12.92 -4.78 -10.23
CA PRO A 436 -12.31 -3.99 -11.30
C PRO A 436 -10.79 -3.93 -11.18
N TYR A 437 -10.11 -3.91 -12.33
CA TYR A 437 -8.67 -3.76 -12.38
C TYR A 437 -8.29 -2.32 -12.03
N VAL A 438 -7.43 -2.14 -11.02
CA VAL A 438 -7.00 -0.80 -10.58
C VAL A 438 -5.75 -0.37 -11.36
N SER A 439 -5.78 0.81 -11.95
CA SER A 439 -4.64 1.46 -12.61
C SER A 439 -4.35 2.80 -11.95
N VAL A 440 -3.07 3.11 -11.73
CA VAL A 440 -2.64 4.37 -11.11
C VAL A 440 -2.16 5.37 -12.16
N VAL A 441 -2.64 6.61 -12.06
CA VAL A 441 -2.14 7.79 -12.77
C VAL A 441 -1.50 8.71 -11.74
N ALA A 442 -0.17 8.80 -11.77
CA ALA A 442 0.61 9.62 -10.85
C ALA A 442 0.97 10.97 -11.50
N SER A 443 0.62 12.08 -10.84
CA SER A 443 1.15 13.41 -11.14
C SER A 443 2.58 13.48 -10.60
N THR A 444 3.55 13.74 -11.48
CA THR A 444 4.99 13.85 -11.16
C THR A 444 5.55 15.15 -11.75
N ARG A 445 6.80 15.49 -11.43
CA ARG A 445 7.51 16.58 -12.13
C ARG A 445 7.67 16.37 -13.63
N PHE A 446 7.51 15.14 -14.12
CA PHE A 446 7.56 14.75 -15.53
C PHE A 446 6.15 14.65 -16.17
N GLY A 447 5.14 15.23 -15.51
CA GLY A 447 3.75 15.15 -15.93
C GLY A 447 2.99 13.98 -15.30
N ARG A 448 1.79 13.73 -15.82
CA ARG A 448 0.86 12.68 -15.37
C ARG A 448 1.17 11.37 -16.07
N ILE A 449 1.69 10.41 -15.31
CA ILE A 449 2.20 9.14 -15.81
C ILE A 449 1.28 8.01 -15.36
N ALA A 450 0.88 7.15 -16.29
CA ALA A 450 0.26 5.86 -16.00
C ALA A 450 1.24 4.73 -16.29
N ILE A 451 1.17 3.64 -15.51
CA ILE A 451 1.88 2.41 -15.80
C ILE A 451 0.86 1.34 -16.21
N ALA A 452 1.03 0.78 -17.40
CA ALA A 452 0.24 -0.33 -17.92
C ALA A 452 1.15 -1.55 -18.06
N ILE A 453 0.99 -2.55 -17.19
CA ILE A 453 1.79 -3.79 -17.23
C ILE A 453 1.00 -4.81 -18.07
N CYS A 454 1.22 -4.84 -19.39
CA CYS A 454 0.44 -5.68 -20.31
C CYS A 454 1.36 -6.35 -21.34
N ARG A 455 1.14 -7.63 -21.65
CA ARG A 455 1.89 -8.35 -22.70
C ARG A 455 1.53 -7.82 -24.09
N ASP A 456 0.24 -7.87 -24.40
CA ASP A 456 -0.32 -7.35 -25.63
C ASP A 456 -1.11 -6.09 -25.27
N PHE A 457 -0.95 -4.99 -26.00
CA PHE A 457 -1.79 -3.78 -25.86
C PHE A 457 -3.28 -4.02 -26.23
N LEU A 458 -3.76 -5.27 -26.15
CA LEU A 458 -5.11 -5.70 -26.47
C LEU A 458 -6.14 -5.33 -25.41
N ASP A 459 -5.75 -4.84 -24.23
CA ASP A 459 -6.72 -4.26 -23.32
C ASP A 459 -7.12 -2.83 -23.73
N LEU A 460 -7.93 -2.80 -24.78
CA LEU A 460 -8.54 -1.58 -25.31
C LEU A 460 -9.40 -0.87 -24.27
N ASP A 461 -9.95 -1.59 -23.29
CA ASP A 461 -10.80 -1.00 -22.26
C ASP A 461 -9.95 -0.12 -21.33
N LEU A 462 -8.77 -0.57 -20.88
CA LEU A 462 -7.85 0.27 -20.10
C LEU A 462 -7.38 1.49 -20.89
N LEU A 463 -7.09 1.31 -22.18
CA LEU A 463 -6.66 2.42 -23.03
C LEU A 463 -7.75 3.49 -23.18
N VAL A 464 -9.01 3.06 -23.33
CA VAL A 464 -10.16 3.98 -23.40
C VAL A 464 -10.31 4.73 -22.06
N GLU A 465 -10.18 4.06 -20.93
CA GLU A 465 -10.27 4.71 -19.61
C GLU A 465 -9.13 5.70 -19.37
N LEU A 466 -7.87 5.34 -19.67
CA LEU A 466 -6.73 6.25 -19.55
C LEU A 466 -6.83 7.44 -20.50
N ARG A 467 -7.40 7.25 -21.69
CA ARG A 467 -7.61 8.33 -22.67
C ARG A 467 -8.67 9.31 -22.20
N ASN A 468 -9.74 8.79 -21.60
CA ASN A 468 -10.87 9.57 -21.10
C ASN A 468 -10.63 10.11 -19.67
N SER A 469 -9.47 9.82 -19.07
CA SER A 469 -9.07 10.32 -17.77
C SER A 469 -9.10 11.86 -17.72
N GLU A 470 -9.66 12.39 -16.64
CA GLU A 470 -9.71 13.83 -16.36
C GLU A 470 -9.16 14.07 -14.94
N PRO A 471 -8.00 14.75 -14.78
CA PRO A 471 -7.19 15.36 -15.84
C PRO A 471 -6.52 14.33 -16.77
N PRO A 472 -6.15 14.76 -18.00
CA PRO A 472 -5.48 13.92 -19.00
C PRO A 472 -4.22 13.21 -18.50
N VAL A 473 -3.95 12.02 -19.04
CA VAL A 473 -2.66 11.34 -18.86
C VAL A 473 -1.68 11.85 -19.92
N ASP A 474 -0.49 12.25 -19.50
CA ASP A 474 0.59 12.73 -20.38
C ASP A 474 1.42 11.58 -20.95
N LEU A 475 1.64 10.52 -20.15
CA LEU A 475 2.51 9.41 -20.52
C LEU A 475 1.94 8.07 -20.04
N VAL A 476 2.03 7.03 -20.87
CA VAL A 476 1.71 5.65 -20.48
C VAL A 476 2.96 4.80 -20.69
N LEU A 477 3.45 4.19 -19.62
CA LEU A 477 4.65 3.36 -19.59
C LEU A 477 4.28 1.89 -19.44
N ASN A 478 4.92 1.02 -20.22
CA ASN A 478 4.75 -0.42 -20.07
C ASN A 478 6.12 -1.09 -19.87
N PRO A 479 6.46 -1.46 -18.61
CA PRO A 479 7.75 -2.09 -18.29
C PRO A 479 7.71 -3.62 -18.40
N ALA A 480 6.74 -4.23 -19.11
CA ALA A 480 6.61 -5.67 -19.23
C ALA A 480 7.64 -6.31 -20.18
N PHE A 481 8.08 -7.51 -19.83
CA PHE A 481 8.94 -8.39 -20.66
C PHE A 481 8.07 -9.17 -21.66
N THR A 482 8.38 -9.09 -22.95
CA THR A 482 7.83 -10.03 -23.95
C THR A 482 8.95 -10.51 -24.87
N PRO A 483 9.37 -11.79 -24.81
CA PRO A 483 10.24 -12.35 -25.82
C PRO A 483 9.49 -12.34 -27.16
N VAL A 484 10.11 -11.73 -28.18
CA VAL A 484 9.48 -11.41 -29.45
C VAL A 484 9.28 -12.70 -30.26
N THR A 485 8.06 -13.24 -30.28
CA THR A 485 7.69 -14.24 -31.29
C THR A 485 7.38 -13.55 -32.62
N ALA A 486 7.61 -14.25 -33.73
CA ALA A 486 7.58 -13.75 -35.11
C ALA A 486 6.30 -13.02 -35.57
N ASP A 487 5.20 -13.05 -34.81
CA ASP A 487 3.91 -12.43 -35.14
C ASP A 487 3.75 -10.99 -34.59
N PHE A 488 4.81 -10.18 -34.66
CA PHE A 488 4.81 -8.80 -34.17
C PHE A 488 4.03 -7.80 -35.08
N THR A 489 3.43 -8.28 -36.18
CA THR A 489 2.77 -7.46 -37.20
C THR A 489 1.43 -6.85 -36.72
N ALA A 490 0.77 -7.45 -35.72
CA ALA A 490 -0.60 -7.08 -35.33
C ALA A 490 -0.69 -6.07 -34.17
N ALA A 491 0.22 -6.12 -33.19
CA ALA A 491 0.15 -5.30 -31.98
C ALA A 491 0.39 -3.79 -32.24
N HIS A 492 1.08 -3.45 -33.33
CA HIS A 492 1.51 -2.08 -33.63
C HIS A 492 0.45 -1.20 -34.30
N VAL A 493 -0.61 -1.79 -34.87
CA VAL A 493 -1.66 -1.03 -35.58
C VAL A 493 -2.69 -0.43 -34.62
N GLY A 494 -2.96 -1.09 -33.47
CA GLY A 494 -3.94 -0.65 -32.48
C GLY A 494 -3.44 0.44 -31.51
N ALA A 495 -2.23 0.28 -30.97
CA ALA A 495 -1.71 1.18 -29.95
C ALA A 495 -1.45 2.63 -30.44
N ARG A 496 -1.15 2.79 -31.74
CA ARG A 496 -0.85 4.10 -32.35
C ARG A 496 -2.06 4.98 -32.64
N ARG A 497 -3.28 4.44 -32.59
CA ARG A 497 -4.51 5.21 -32.85
C ARG A 497 -5.23 5.68 -31.57
N ALA A 498 -4.77 5.27 -30.38
CA ALA A 498 -5.58 5.35 -29.18
C ALA A 498 -5.21 6.46 -28.18
N LEU A 499 -3.96 6.94 -28.07
CA LEU A 499 -3.60 7.99 -27.11
C LEU A 499 -2.51 8.93 -27.63
N TYR A 500 -2.64 10.22 -27.35
CA TYR A 500 -1.57 11.24 -27.45
C TYR A 500 -0.55 11.15 -26.30
N ALA A 501 -0.50 10.01 -25.60
CA ALA A 501 0.56 9.69 -24.64
C ALA A 501 1.72 9.06 -25.41
N CYS A 502 2.96 9.50 -25.19
CA CYS A 502 4.12 8.79 -25.71
C CYS A 502 4.13 7.37 -25.13
N THR A 503 3.65 6.40 -25.88
CA THR A 503 3.87 4.99 -25.56
C THR A 503 5.33 4.71 -25.87
N ALA A 504 6.19 4.81 -24.85
CA ALA A 504 7.54 4.31 -24.93
C ALA A 504 7.44 2.77 -24.90
N PHE A 505 7.30 2.16 -26.08
CA PHE A 505 7.50 0.74 -26.23
C PHE A 505 8.97 0.43 -25.98
N CYS A 506 9.27 -0.14 -24.83
CA CYS A 506 10.57 -0.73 -24.54
C CYS A 506 10.70 -2.13 -25.15
N ASN A 507 9.97 -2.42 -26.24
CA ASN A 507 10.04 -3.69 -26.96
C ASN A 507 11.23 -3.64 -27.91
N TYR A 508 12.37 -4.21 -27.48
CA TYR A 508 13.41 -4.95 -28.24
C TYR A 508 13.85 -4.51 -29.67
N ALA A 509 13.38 -3.41 -30.24
CA ALA A 509 13.68 -3.04 -31.63
C ALA A 509 15.10 -2.48 -31.83
N ALA A 510 15.94 -2.49 -30.79
CA ALA A 510 17.34 -2.10 -30.84
C ALA A 510 18.31 -3.30 -30.88
N PHE A 511 17.80 -4.53 -31.00
CA PHE A 511 18.59 -5.75 -31.19
C PHE A 511 18.21 -6.46 -32.48
N GLY A 512 18.73 -5.95 -33.61
CA GLY A 512 18.72 -6.66 -34.89
C GLY A 512 17.35 -6.75 -35.59
N ASP A 513 17.38 -6.61 -36.91
CA ASP A 513 16.31 -6.85 -37.90
C ASP A 513 14.86 -6.59 -37.47
N SER A 514 14.61 -5.48 -36.78
CA SER A 514 13.27 -5.05 -36.40
C SER A 514 12.71 -4.01 -37.38
N GLU A 515 11.55 -4.28 -38.00
CA GLU A 515 10.88 -3.32 -38.89
C GLU A 515 10.07 -2.28 -38.10
N ILE A 516 10.55 -1.04 -38.03
CA ILE A 516 9.87 0.07 -37.34
C ILE A 516 9.07 0.93 -38.34
N PHE A 517 7.79 1.18 -38.06
CA PHE A 517 6.93 2.10 -38.83
C PHE A 517 6.97 3.51 -38.19
N SER A 518 6.88 4.62 -38.93
CA SER A 518 6.78 5.98 -38.36
C SER A 518 5.40 6.64 -38.60
N PRO A 519 5.03 7.71 -37.88
CA PRO A 519 3.70 8.36 -37.96
C PRO A 519 3.48 9.18 -39.25
N GLU A 520 4.55 9.51 -39.94
CA GLU A 520 4.50 10.27 -41.19
C GLU A 520 4.23 9.31 -42.35
N LYS A 521 3.44 9.75 -43.33
CA LYS A 521 2.84 8.96 -44.43
C LYS A 521 3.81 8.22 -45.38
N ARG A 522 5.06 7.93 -45.00
CA ARG A 522 6.01 7.14 -45.79
C ARG A 522 6.61 6.01 -44.96
N LYS A 523 6.30 4.77 -45.39
CA LYS A 523 6.98 3.55 -44.96
C LYS A 523 8.49 3.75 -45.08
N ARG A 524 9.24 3.69 -43.99
CA ARG A 524 10.71 3.58 -44.03
C ARG A 524 11.13 2.38 -43.21
N ARG A 525 11.81 1.43 -43.85
CA ARG A 525 12.57 0.38 -43.17
C ARG A 525 13.76 1.03 -42.47
N VAL A 526 13.94 0.74 -41.19
CA VAL A 526 15.14 1.13 -40.44
C VAL A 526 15.78 -0.15 -39.95
N HIS A 527 16.99 -0.48 -40.43
CA HIS A 527 17.83 -1.51 -39.83
C HIS A 527 18.58 -0.87 -38.65
N ALA A 528 18.29 -1.31 -37.43
CA ALA A 528 19.06 -0.96 -36.24
C ALA A 528 20.02 -2.12 -35.91
N ALA A 529 21.33 -1.87 -35.99
CA ALA A 529 22.32 -2.84 -35.52
C ALA A 529 22.24 -2.98 -34.00
N ALA A 530 22.40 -4.21 -33.48
CA ALA A 530 22.45 -4.48 -32.04
C ALA A 530 23.52 -3.60 -31.37
N GLN A 531 23.10 -2.62 -30.58
CA GLN A 531 24.03 -1.75 -29.88
C GLN A 531 24.51 -2.45 -28.60
N LYS A 532 25.82 -2.35 -28.32
CA LYS A 532 26.45 -2.80 -27.06
C LYS A 532 26.09 -1.92 -25.85
N GLU A 533 25.18 -0.96 -26.00
CA GLU A 533 24.90 0.05 -24.98
C GLU A 533 23.90 -0.46 -23.94
N THR A 534 24.24 -0.30 -22.67
CA THR A 534 23.43 -0.74 -21.52
C THR A 534 22.30 0.22 -21.14
N VAL A 535 22.26 1.44 -21.70
CA VAL A 535 21.19 2.44 -21.46
C VAL A 535 20.90 3.21 -22.75
N MET A 536 19.70 3.04 -23.31
CA MET A 536 19.18 3.87 -24.40
C MET A 536 18.47 5.09 -23.83
N VAL A 537 18.61 6.27 -24.47
CA VAL A 537 17.96 7.51 -24.00
C VAL A 537 17.07 8.12 -25.05
N ARG A 538 15.98 8.76 -24.60
CA ARG A 538 15.05 9.50 -25.44
C ARG A 538 14.60 10.77 -24.72
N ASP A 539 14.66 11.89 -25.42
CA ASP A 539 14.14 13.17 -24.94
C ASP A 539 12.64 13.29 -25.25
N ILE A 540 11.86 13.71 -24.26
CA ILE A 540 10.41 13.86 -24.36
C ILE A 540 10.03 15.33 -24.13
N PRO A 541 9.49 16.01 -25.16
CA PRO A 541 9.06 17.40 -25.04
C PRO A 541 7.60 17.49 -24.55
N LEU A 542 7.38 17.51 -23.23
CA LEU A 542 6.03 17.53 -22.62
C LEU A 542 5.16 18.66 -23.12
N PHE A 543 5.74 19.87 -23.21
CA PHE A 543 4.98 21.03 -23.66
C PHE A 543 4.46 20.86 -25.09
N ALA A 544 5.29 20.32 -26.00
CA ALA A 544 4.90 20.05 -27.37
C ALA A 544 3.81 18.98 -27.45
N LEU A 545 3.94 17.88 -26.69
CA LEU A 545 2.93 16.82 -26.62
C LEU A 545 1.57 17.35 -26.13
N ARG A 546 1.57 18.20 -25.10
CA ARG A 546 0.35 18.82 -24.58
C ARG A 546 -0.26 19.84 -25.54
N ALA A 547 0.57 20.59 -26.26
CA ALA A 547 0.11 21.52 -27.29
C ALA A 547 -0.53 20.77 -28.47
N GLU A 548 0.11 19.69 -28.94
CA GLU A 548 -0.44 18.81 -29.98
C GLU A 548 -1.78 18.19 -29.55
N ARG A 549 -1.86 17.72 -28.29
CA ARG A 549 -3.09 17.17 -27.71
C ARG A 549 -4.20 18.21 -27.66
N ARG A 550 -3.93 19.43 -27.16
CA ARG A 550 -4.91 20.53 -27.14
C ARG A 550 -5.41 20.87 -28.54
N ALA A 551 -4.51 21.02 -29.51
CA ALA A 551 -4.87 21.29 -30.90
C ALA A 551 -5.71 20.16 -31.53
N TRP A 552 -5.54 18.91 -31.09
CA TRP A 552 -6.37 17.79 -31.53
C TRP A 552 -7.74 17.77 -30.86
N ASP A 553 -7.80 17.99 -29.53
CA ASP A 553 -9.05 18.08 -28.76
C ASP A 553 -9.95 19.21 -29.29
N GLU A 554 -9.38 20.35 -29.70
CA GLU A 554 -10.10 21.47 -30.32
C GLU A 554 -10.65 21.14 -31.72
N ARG A 555 -9.98 20.24 -32.47
CA ARG A 555 -10.43 19.81 -33.81
C ARG A 555 -11.50 18.72 -33.73
N ALA A 556 -11.47 17.87 -32.72
CA ALA A 556 -12.41 16.78 -32.52
C ALA A 556 -13.67 17.25 -31.76
N HIS A 557 -14.74 17.63 -32.48
CA HIS A 557 -16.01 18.11 -31.90
C HIS A 557 -16.85 17.02 -31.16
N ARG A 558 -16.23 15.95 -30.63
CA ARG A 558 -16.92 14.90 -29.86
C ARG A 558 -15.98 14.33 -28.78
N ARG A 559 -16.48 14.19 -27.55
CA ARG A 559 -16.00 13.13 -26.64
C ARG A 559 -16.31 11.79 -27.32
N PHE A 560 -15.30 11.03 -27.74
CA PHE A 560 -15.53 9.77 -28.46
C PHE A 560 -14.49 8.69 -28.12
N ILE A 561 -14.96 7.59 -27.50
CA ILE A 561 -15.05 6.20 -28.00
C ILE A 561 -15.73 5.42 -26.86
N GLN A 562 -16.92 4.86 -27.08
CA GLN A 562 -17.48 3.79 -26.23
C GLN A 562 -16.78 2.48 -26.61
N SER A 563 -16.39 1.68 -25.62
CA SER A 563 -15.96 0.30 -25.85
C SER A 563 -17.07 -0.43 -26.61
N THR A 564 -16.73 -1.14 -27.69
CA THR A 564 -17.70 -1.92 -28.48
C THR A 564 -18.07 -3.24 -27.83
N ARG A 565 -17.65 -3.48 -26.57
CA ARG A 565 -17.95 -4.67 -25.79
C ARG A 565 -18.74 -4.30 -24.54
N SER A 566 -19.99 -3.92 -24.74
CA SER A 566 -21.01 -3.89 -23.68
C SER A 566 -22.33 -4.39 -24.26
N ALA A 567 -22.61 -5.65 -23.99
CA ALA A 567 -23.94 -6.25 -23.88
C ALA A 567 -24.01 -6.92 -22.52
#